data_AF-T1H9C1-F1
#
_entry.id   AF-T1H9C1-F1
#
_cell.length_a   1.000
_cell.length_b   1.000
_cell.length_c   1.000
_cell.angle_alpha   90.00
_cell.angle_beta   90.00
_cell.angle_gamma   90.00
#
_symmetry.space_group_name_H-M   'P 1'
#
loop_
_entity.id
_entity.type
_entity.pdbx_description
1 polymer ?
#
loop_
_entity_poly.entity_id
_entity_poly.type
_entity_poly.pdbx_seq_one_letter_code
_entity_poly.pdbx_strand_id
1 'polypeptide(L)'
;MGKCLNKPRKFRPNILTARECRNIVHEATINPSSSAWQLVEKMEKTSQKSVSLATVKRVLNQADLHGRVPKGKPFITELNRRKEARIRLNLLNIPIESWHMYYLVMKAK
;
A
#
# COMPACT_ATOMS: atom_id res chain seq x y z
N MET A 1 41.75 -6.61 36.75
CA MET A 1 41.04 -5.52 36.05
C MET A 1 39.62 -6.00 35.72
N GLY A 2 38.64 -5.75 36.60
CA GLY A 2 37.26 -6.19 36.37
C GLY A 2 36.53 -5.22 35.43
N LYS A 3 36.07 -5.69 34.26
CA LYS A 3 35.25 -4.88 33.36
C LYS A 3 33.80 -4.92 33.83
N CYS A 4 33.28 -3.80 34.34
CA CYS A 4 31.85 -3.61 34.55
C CYS A 4 31.20 -3.33 33.19
N LEU A 5 30.57 -4.35 32.59
CA LEU A 5 29.80 -4.18 31.37
C LEU A 5 28.49 -3.46 31.70
N ASN A 6 28.29 -2.27 31.12
CA ASN A 6 27.03 -1.54 31.25
C ASN A 6 25.89 -2.34 30.61
N LYS A 7 24.85 -2.60 31.40
CA LYS A 7 23.63 -3.23 30.89
C LYS A 7 22.98 -2.31 29.84
N PRO A 8 22.39 -2.86 28.77
CA PRO A 8 21.66 -2.06 27.80
C PRO A 8 20.53 -1.30 28.50
N ARG A 9 20.33 -0.03 28.12
CA ARG A 9 19.26 0.82 28.67
C ARG A 9 17.90 0.21 28.32
N LYS A 10 17.04 0.04 29.33
CA LYS A 10 15.62 -0.29 29.13
C LYS A 10 14.86 0.98 28.78
N PHE A 11 14.17 0.98 27.65
CA PHE A 11 13.32 2.08 27.22
C PHE A 11 11.88 1.91 27.74
N ARG A 12 11.10 2.99 27.69
CA ARG A 12 9.67 2.95 27.96
C ARG A 12 8.98 2.06 26.92
N PRO A 13 8.08 1.14 27.31
CA PRO A 13 7.33 0.35 26.36
C PRO A 13 6.43 1.24 25.49
N ASN A 14 6.23 0.84 24.24
CA ASN A 14 5.31 1.52 23.34
C ASN A 14 3.85 1.32 23.81
N ILE A 15 3.01 2.33 23.56
CA ILE A 15 1.56 2.26 23.82
C ILE A 15 0.90 1.19 22.95
N LEU A 16 1.34 1.11 21.68
CA LEU A 16 0.89 0.11 20.72
C LEU A 16 1.73 -1.15 20.80
N THR A 17 1.06 -2.28 20.79
CA THR A 17 1.63 -3.61 20.60
C THR A 17 2.00 -3.85 19.14
N ALA A 18 2.86 -4.82 18.87
CA ALA A 18 3.23 -5.19 17.51
C ALA A 18 2.03 -5.60 16.64
N ARG A 19 1.00 -6.22 17.24
CA ARG A 19 -0.22 -6.61 16.53
C ARG A 19 -1.04 -5.40 16.11
N GLU A 20 -1.21 -4.43 17.00
CA GLU A 20 -1.94 -3.19 16.71
C GLU A 20 -1.24 -2.39 15.61
N CYS A 21 0.10 -2.28 15.66
CA CYS A 21 0.88 -1.67 14.58
C CYS A 21 0.63 -2.36 13.23
N ARG A 22 0.63 -3.70 13.20
CA ARG A 22 0.33 -4.46 11.97
C ARG A 22 -1.09 -4.23 11.46
N ASN A 23 -2.07 -4.14 12.36
CA ASN A 23 -3.46 -3.87 11.98
C ASN A 23 -3.59 -2.48 11.33
N ILE A 24 -2.95 -1.45 11.90
CA ILE A 24 -2.92 -0.10 11.30
C ILE A 24 -2.33 -0.14 9.88
N VAL A 25 -1.20 -0.82 9.71
CA VAL A 25 -0.55 -0.97 8.40
C VAL A 25 -1.46 -1.71 7.43
N HIS A 26 -2.07 -2.81 7.87
CA HIS A 26 -2.98 -3.61 7.06
C HIS A 26 -4.18 -2.79 6.56
N GLU A 27 -4.83 -2.05 7.46
CA GLU A 27 -5.95 -1.20 7.06
C GLU A 27 -5.55 -0.09 6.09
N ALA A 28 -4.39 0.53 6.32
CA ALA A 28 -3.85 1.55 5.43
C ALA A 28 -3.51 0.99 4.05
N THR A 29 -3.14 -0.29 3.94
CA THR A 29 -2.89 -0.96 2.65
C THR A 29 -4.18 -1.34 1.92
N ILE A 30 -5.20 -1.83 2.62
CA ILE A 30 -6.49 -2.18 2.00
C ILE A 30 -7.19 -0.92 1.49
N ASN A 31 -7.24 0.12 2.32
CA ASN A 31 -7.93 1.37 2.03
C ASN A 31 -6.92 2.53 2.03
N PRO A 32 -6.15 2.73 0.94
CA PRO A 32 -5.11 3.76 0.90
C PRO A 32 -5.65 5.18 1.05
N SER A 33 -6.92 5.43 0.71
CA SER A 33 -7.60 6.72 0.91
C SER A 33 -7.95 7.04 2.36
N SER A 34 -7.83 6.06 3.28
CA SER A 34 -8.16 6.29 4.68
C SER A 34 -7.20 7.29 5.31
N SER A 35 -7.75 8.30 5.99
CA SER A 35 -6.94 9.30 6.67
C SER A 35 -6.33 8.76 7.97
N ALA A 36 -5.26 9.37 8.46
CA ALA A 36 -4.66 8.97 9.75
C ALA A 36 -5.67 9.10 10.91
N TRP A 37 -6.61 10.05 10.84
CA TRP A 37 -7.64 10.25 11.86
C TRP A 37 -8.67 9.11 11.86
N GLN A 38 -9.11 8.68 10.67
CA GLN A 38 -10.01 7.51 10.53
C GLN A 38 -9.34 6.22 11.06
N LEU A 39 -8.03 6.07 10.84
CA LEU A 39 -7.27 4.94 11.38
C LEU A 39 -7.17 4.98 12.91
N VAL A 40 -7.06 6.18 13.51
CA VAL A 40 -7.13 6.35 14.98
C VAL A 40 -8.51 5.91 15.48
N GLU A 41 -9.59 6.41 14.89
CA GLU A 41 -10.95 6.09 15.31
C GLU A 41 -11.23 4.58 15.26
N LYS A 42 -10.79 3.90 14.19
CA LYS A 42 -10.91 2.44 14.07
C LYS A 42 -10.05 1.69 15.08
N MET A 43 -8.83 2.15 15.34
CA MET A 43 -7.96 1.61 16.38
C MET A 43 -8.58 1.75 17.78
N GLU A 44 -9.12 2.92 18.11
CA GLU A 44 -9.77 3.17 19.39
C GLU A 44 -10.98 2.25 19.58
N LYS A 45 -11.78 2.04 18.52
CA LYS A 45 -12.90 1.08 18.52
C LYS A 45 -12.43 -0.38 18.71
N THR A 46 -11.32 -0.77 18.10
CA THR A 46 -10.86 -2.17 18.10
C THR A 46 -10.07 -2.54 19.36
N SER A 47 -9.26 -1.61 19.88
CA SER A 47 -8.32 -1.87 20.98
C SER A 47 -8.67 -1.14 22.28
N GLN A 48 -9.70 -0.29 22.29
CA GLN A 48 -10.17 0.46 23.48
C GLN A 48 -9.07 1.31 24.15
N LYS A 49 -8.03 1.66 23.39
CA LYS A 49 -6.91 2.51 23.82
C LYS A 49 -6.96 3.81 23.05
N SER A 50 -6.84 4.93 23.76
CA SER A 50 -6.67 6.22 23.09
C SER A 50 -5.25 6.33 22.53
N VAL A 51 -5.15 6.69 21.25
CA VAL A 51 -3.88 6.78 20.52
C VAL A 51 -3.80 8.13 19.85
N SER A 52 -2.68 8.83 20.03
CA SER A 52 -2.49 10.11 19.35
C SER A 52 -2.29 9.92 17.84
N LEU A 53 -2.77 10.88 17.06
CA LEU A 53 -2.60 10.91 15.61
C LEU A 53 -1.12 10.85 15.19
N ALA A 54 -0.22 11.46 15.98
CA ALA A 54 1.23 11.39 15.78
C ALA A 54 1.76 9.96 15.89
N THR A 55 1.21 9.13 16.79
CA THR A 55 1.61 7.74 16.96
C THR A 55 1.25 6.92 15.72
N VAL A 56 0.04 7.10 15.18
CA VAL A 56 -0.39 6.43 13.95
C VAL A 56 0.45 6.88 12.76
N LYS A 57 0.72 8.18 12.61
CA LYS A 57 1.65 8.70 11.59
C LYS A 57 3.04 8.10 11.72
N ARG A 58 3.58 7.96 12.93
CA ARG A 58 4.89 7.32 13.15
C ARG A 58 4.90 5.88 12.67
N VAL A 59 3.86 5.10 12.98
CA VAL A 59 3.73 3.71 12.51
C VAL A 59 3.67 3.66 10.98
N LEU A 60 2.89 4.54 10.35
CA LEU A 60 2.78 4.64 8.90
C LEU A 60 4.12 5.04 8.25
N ASN A 61 4.85 5.98 8.85
CA ASN A 61 6.15 6.40 8.35
C ASN A 61 7.19 5.27 8.46
N GLN A 62 7.18 4.52 9.57
CA GLN A 62 8.03 3.34 9.74
C GLN A 62 7.74 2.22 8.73
N ALA A 63 6.54 2.21 8.16
CA ALA A 63 6.13 1.28 7.12
C ALA A 63 6.17 1.90 5.70
N ASP A 64 6.77 3.09 5.54
CA ASP A 64 6.86 3.81 4.27
C ASP A 64 5.49 4.17 3.61
N LEU A 65 4.43 4.29 4.42
CA LEU A 65 3.06 4.62 3.99
C LEU A 65 2.67 6.10 4.19
N HIS A 66 3.66 6.98 4.30
CA HIS A 66 3.51 8.41 4.63
C HIS A 66 2.90 9.27 3.51
N GLY A 67 2.89 8.75 2.28
CA GLY A 67 2.33 9.40 1.09
C GLY A 67 1.44 8.46 0.27
N ARG A 68 0.72 7.56 0.95
CA ARG A 68 -0.19 6.62 0.28
C ARG A 68 -1.22 7.38 -0.56
N VAL A 69 -1.33 7.00 -1.84
CA VAL A 69 -2.33 7.50 -2.77
C VAL A 69 -3.00 6.29 -3.41
N PRO A 70 -4.33 6.25 -3.53
CA PRO A 70 -4.99 5.22 -4.32
C PRO A 70 -4.48 5.28 -5.76
N LYS A 71 -3.70 4.28 -6.19
CA LYS A 71 -3.29 4.12 -7.59
C LYS A 71 -4.39 3.34 -8.32
N GLY A 72 -5.45 4.03 -8.72
CA GLY A 72 -6.52 3.47 -9.54
C GLY A 72 -6.18 3.52 -11.02
N LYS A 73 -6.53 2.46 -11.77
CA LYS A 73 -6.71 2.61 -13.22
C LYS A 73 -7.87 3.60 -13.47
N PRO A 74 -7.87 4.36 -14.58
CA PRO A 74 -9.05 5.14 -14.94
C PRO A 74 -10.28 4.22 -15.02
N PHE A 75 -11.46 4.79 -14.83
CA PHE A 75 -12.69 4.03 -14.95
C PHE A 75 -12.87 3.55 -16.40
N ILE A 76 -12.84 2.23 -16.58
CA ILE A 76 -13.07 1.58 -17.87
C ILE A 76 -14.39 0.83 -17.77
N THR A 77 -15.32 1.11 -18.69
CA THR A 77 -16.61 0.40 -18.78
C THR A 77 -16.38 -1.10 -19.00
N GLU A 78 -17.32 -1.92 -18.55
CA GLU A 78 -17.21 -3.38 -18.69
C GLU A 78 -17.02 -3.83 -20.15
N LEU A 79 -17.70 -3.14 -21.08
CA LEU A 79 -17.53 -3.37 -22.52
C LEU A 79 -16.10 -3.09 -22.99
N ASN A 80 -15.50 -1.99 -22.53
CA ASN A 80 -14.11 -1.66 -22.87
C ASN A 80 -13.11 -2.61 -22.20
N ARG A 81 -13.37 -3.07 -20.97
CA ARG A 81 -12.55 -4.11 -20.32
C ARG A 81 -12.52 -5.40 -21.14
N ARG A 82 -13.67 -5.85 -21.64
CA ARG A 82 -13.76 -7.04 -22.50
C ARG A 82 -13.05 -6.85 -23.83
N LYS A 83 -13.17 -5.67 -24.44
CA LYS A 83 -12.42 -5.33 -25.66
C LYS A 83 -10.91 -5.38 -25.42
N GLU A 84 -10.42 -4.74 -24.36
CA GLU A 84 -9.01 -4.77 -24.00
C GLU A 84 -8.51 -6.19 -23.73
N ALA A 85 -9.28 -7.01 -23.00
CA ALA A 85 -8.92 -8.41 -22.76
C ALA A 85 -8.83 -9.21 -24.07
N ARG A 86 -9.78 -9.03 -24.98
CA ARG A 86 -9.77 -9.67 -26.30
C ARG A 86 -8.59 -9.22 -27.16
N ILE A 87 -8.31 -7.91 -27.19
CA ILE A 87 -7.14 -7.37 -27.89
C ILE A 87 -5.88 -7.99 -27.31
N ARG A 88 -5.72 -8.03 -25.99
CA ARG A 88 -4.56 -8.59 -25.31
C ARG A 88 -4.35 -10.07 -25.64
N LEU A 89 -5.41 -10.87 -25.63
CA LEU A 89 -5.37 -12.28 -26.04
C LEU A 89 -4.93 -12.43 -27.50
N ASN A 90 -5.48 -11.61 -28.40
CA ASN A 90 -5.09 -11.63 -29.80
C ASN A 90 -3.62 -11.26 -29.99
N LEU A 91 -3.11 -10.25 -29.25
CA LEU A 91 -1.71 -9.82 -29.31
C LEU A 91 -0.72 -10.91 -28.86
N LEU A 92 -1.10 -11.74 -27.88
CA LEU A 92 -0.27 -12.87 -27.44
C LEU A 92 -0.08 -13.93 -28.53
N ASN A 93 -1.01 -14.01 -29.49
CA ASN A 93 -0.99 -14.99 -30.58
C ASN A 93 -0.29 -14.47 -31.84
N ILE A 94 0.27 -13.25 -31.82
CA ILE A 94 0.92 -12.65 -32.99
C ILE A 94 2.37 -13.14 -33.11
N PRO A 95 2.79 -13.68 -34.28
CA PRO A 95 4.17 -14.07 -34.54
C PRO A 95 5.15 -12.90 -34.36
N ILE A 96 6.38 -13.19 -33.93
CA ILE A 96 7.39 -12.16 -33.63
C ILE A 96 7.71 -11.29 -34.87
N GLU A 97 7.63 -11.84 -36.08
CA GLU A 97 7.89 -11.11 -37.33
C GLU A 97 6.83 -10.04 -37.63
N SER A 98 5.62 -10.21 -37.10
CA SER A 98 4.49 -9.30 -37.36
C SER A 98 4.48 -8.05 -36.47
N TRP A 99 5.38 -7.96 -35.48
CA TRP A 99 5.39 -6.83 -34.53
C TRP A 99 5.77 -5.50 -35.17
N HIS A 100 6.60 -5.53 -36.22
CA HIS A 100 6.99 -4.32 -36.96
C HIS A 100 5.77 -3.66 -37.62
N MET A 101 4.93 -4.47 -38.30
CA MET A 101 3.71 -3.98 -38.94
C MET A 101 2.68 -3.49 -37.93
N TYR A 102 2.55 -4.18 -36.80
CA TYR A 102 1.65 -3.75 -35.72
C TYR A 102 2.04 -2.39 -35.12
N TYR A 103 3.34 -2.14 -34.90
CA TYR A 103 3.84 -0.87 -34.39
C TYR A 103 3.52 0.30 -35.34
N LEU A 104 3.65 0.09 -36.66
CA LEU A 104 3.31 1.10 -37.66
C LEU A 104 1.83 1.48 -37.62
N VAL A 105 0.93 0.50 -37.47
CA VAL A 105 -0.52 0.74 -37.37
C VAL A 105 -0.90 1.46 -36.08
N MET A 106 -0.27 1.11 -34.96
CA MET A 106 -0.55 1.76 -33.66
C MET A 106 -0.08 3.21 -33.59
N LYS A 107 1.00 3.56 -34.29
CA LYS A 107 1.58 4.91 -34.29
C LYS A 107 0.85 5.89 -35.23
N ALA A 108 0.08 5.36 -36.18
CA ALA A 108 -0.69 6.14 -37.15
C ALA A 108 -2.07 6.61 -36.64
N LYS A 109 -2.40 6.31 -35.38
CA LYS A 109 -3.71 6.55 -34.76
C LYS A 109 -3.57 7.46 -33.55
#